data_AF-A0A521UGG8-F1
#
_entry.id   AF-A0A521UGG8-F1
#
_cell.length_a   1.000
_cell.length_b   1.000
_cell.length_c   1.000
_cell.angle_alpha   90.00
_cell.angle_beta   90.00
_cell.angle_gamma   90.00
#
_symmetry.space_group_name_H-M   'P 1'
#
loop_
_entity.id
_entity.type
_entity.pdbx_description
1 polymer ?
#
loop_
_entity_poly.entity_id
_entity_poly.type
_entity_poly.pdbx_seq_one_letter_code
_entity_poly.pdbx_strand_id
1 'polypeptide(L)'
;MMKLSTMSLVSAVLLCSATAWSDGVSVVRGQFTDHVVGGRPQGDAASAAASREVVYWMEVANAGAPAAVTVVWKVGGREVLRQSLDVGRAPRWRTWAALRRNGARAVEVQVLDAAGASLHTDRWAAP
;
A
#
# COMPACT_ATOMS: atom_id res chain seq x y z
N MET A 1 29.99 -26.55 55.40
CA MET A 1 29.67 -26.73 53.96
C MET A 1 28.81 -25.56 53.51
N MET A 2 29.39 -24.53 52.90
CA MET A 2 28.66 -23.37 52.37
C MET A 2 28.33 -23.63 50.90
N LYS A 3 27.03 -23.61 50.53
CA LYS A 3 26.57 -23.67 49.14
C LYS A 3 26.52 -22.25 48.58
N LEU A 4 27.40 -21.92 47.64
CA LEU A 4 27.29 -20.72 46.80
C LEU A 4 26.19 -20.94 45.75
N SER A 5 25.09 -20.21 45.85
CA SER A 5 24.07 -20.14 44.80
C SER A 5 24.46 -19.08 43.78
N THR A 6 24.80 -19.51 42.57
CA THR A 6 25.09 -18.68 41.41
C THR A 6 23.79 -18.05 40.88
N MET A 7 23.60 -16.75 41.08
CA MET A 7 22.54 -15.98 40.43
C MET A 7 22.94 -15.66 38.98
N SER A 8 22.23 -16.26 38.02
CA SER A 8 22.38 -15.97 36.60
C SER A 8 21.54 -14.74 36.24
N LEU A 9 22.20 -13.66 35.80
CA LEU A 9 21.56 -12.42 35.37
C LEU A 9 21.14 -12.57 33.90
N VAL A 10 19.83 -12.64 33.63
CA VAL A 10 19.30 -12.67 32.26
C VAL A 10 19.18 -11.23 31.75
N SER A 11 20.11 -10.81 30.89
CA SER A 11 20.02 -9.54 30.16
C SER A 11 18.97 -9.64 29.06
N ALA A 12 17.84 -8.96 29.23
CA ALA A 12 16.83 -8.78 28.17
C ALA A 12 17.29 -7.68 27.21
N VAL A 13 17.74 -8.06 26.02
CA VAL A 13 18.04 -7.12 24.93
C VAL A 13 16.71 -6.71 24.28
N LEU A 14 16.25 -5.50 24.60
CA LEU A 14 15.13 -4.85 23.92
C LEU A 14 15.60 -4.40 22.52
N LEU A 15 15.33 -5.23 21.51
CA LEU A 15 15.44 -4.86 20.11
C LEU A 15 14.35 -3.83 19.79
N CYS A 16 14.68 -2.54 19.96
CA CYS A 16 13.86 -1.45 19.48
C CYS A 16 13.98 -1.42 17.95
N SER A 17 13.03 -2.04 17.25
CA SER A 17 12.94 -1.92 15.79
C SER A 17 12.58 -0.47 15.45
N ALA A 18 13.58 0.33 15.09
CA ALA A 18 13.35 1.65 14.51
C ALA A 18 12.52 1.44 13.24
N THR A 19 11.27 1.90 13.28
CA THR A 19 10.41 1.96 12.10
C THR A 19 11.00 3.05 11.21
N ALA A 20 11.88 2.68 10.29
CA ALA A 20 12.34 3.59 9.27
C ALA A 20 11.13 3.99 8.43
N TRP A 21 10.58 5.16 8.70
CA TRP A 21 9.63 5.80 7.80
C TRP A 21 10.34 5.93 6.46
N SER A 22 9.67 5.60 5.36
CA SER A 22 10.27 5.83 4.05
C SER A 22 10.31 7.34 3.80
N ASP A 23 11.35 7.99 4.31
CA ASP A 23 11.54 9.43 4.20
C ASP A 23 11.48 9.81 2.73
N GLY A 24 10.40 10.51 2.36
CA GLY A 24 10.21 11.07 1.03
C GLY A 24 9.36 10.26 0.06
N VAL A 25 8.67 9.17 0.47
CA VAL A 25 7.62 8.52 -0.34
C VAL A 25 6.25 9.08 0.01
N SER A 26 5.48 9.53 -0.99
CA SER A 26 4.11 9.99 -0.81
C SER A 26 3.28 9.77 -2.07
N VAL A 27 1.97 9.54 -1.91
CA VAL A 27 1.04 9.47 -3.04
C VAL A 27 0.60 10.89 -3.39
N VAL A 28 0.96 11.35 -4.58
CA VAL A 28 0.61 12.68 -5.10
C VAL A 28 -0.83 12.70 -5.62
N ARG A 29 -1.23 11.62 -6.29
CA ARG A 29 -2.57 11.48 -6.87
C ARG A 29 -2.95 10.01 -6.97
N GLY A 30 -4.21 9.71 -6.70
CA GLY A 30 -4.84 8.43 -6.96
C GLY A 30 -6.11 8.59 -7.79
N GLN A 31 -6.48 7.54 -8.53
CA GLN A 31 -7.71 7.52 -9.32
C GLN A 31 -8.14 6.08 -9.61
N PHE A 32 -9.42 5.79 -9.35
CA PHE A 32 -10.09 4.59 -9.85
C PHE A 32 -10.40 4.72 -11.34
N THR A 33 -10.13 3.65 -12.08
CA THR A 33 -10.20 3.60 -13.55
C THR A 33 -10.54 2.16 -13.96
N ASP A 34 -11.03 1.93 -15.17
CA ASP A 34 -11.27 0.58 -15.69
C ASP A 34 -10.03 -0.03 -16.36
N HIS A 35 -9.15 0.80 -16.93
CA HIS A 35 -7.87 0.37 -17.51
C HIS A 35 -6.82 1.49 -17.59
N VAL A 36 -5.58 1.13 -17.92
CA VAL A 36 -4.44 2.06 -18.08
C VAL A 36 -3.82 1.87 -19.47
N VAL A 37 -3.59 2.99 -20.18
CA VAL A 37 -2.95 3.01 -21.51
C VAL A 37 -1.81 4.01 -21.51
N GLY A 38 -0.61 3.58 -21.91
CA GLY A 38 0.59 4.44 -21.91
C GLY A 38 0.91 5.03 -20.54
N GLY A 39 0.61 4.29 -19.45
CA GLY A 39 0.80 4.74 -18.08
C GLY A 39 -0.18 5.81 -17.60
N ARG A 40 -1.27 6.08 -18.34
CA ARG A 40 -2.34 7.01 -17.94
C ARG A 40 -3.65 6.26 -17.70
N PRO A 41 -4.45 6.66 -16.69
CA PRO A 41 -5.76 6.09 -16.46
C PRO A 41 -6.67 6.46 -17.64
N GLN A 42 -7.47 5.50 -18.10
CA GLN A 42 -8.49 5.69 -19.11
C GLN A 42 -9.86 5.43 -18.49
N GLY A 43 -10.85 6.21 -18.91
CA GLY A 43 -12.16 6.22 -18.27
C GLY A 43 -12.14 6.90 -16.89
N ASP A 44 -13.21 6.68 -16.15
CA ASP A 44 -13.45 7.26 -14.83
C ASP A 44 -13.94 6.20 -13.84
N ALA A 45 -14.26 6.65 -12.62
CA ALA A 45 -14.84 5.80 -11.59
C ALA A 45 -16.16 5.14 -12.02
N ALA A 46 -16.97 5.79 -12.87
CA ALA A 46 -18.20 5.20 -13.37
C ALA A 46 -17.91 4.05 -14.36
N SER A 47 -16.90 4.21 -15.20
CA SER A 47 -16.44 3.19 -16.14
C SER A 47 -15.97 1.92 -15.42
N ALA A 48 -15.34 2.07 -14.25
CA ALA A 48 -14.97 0.94 -13.39
C ALA A 48 -16.19 0.11 -12.91
N ALA A 49 -17.39 0.70 -12.83
CA ALA A 49 -18.60 -0.01 -12.43
C ALA A 49 -19.12 -0.99 -13.49
N ALA A 50 -18.82 -0.75 -14.77
CA ALA A 50 -19.15 -1.65 -15.87
C ALA A 50 -18.09 -2.75 -16.05
N SER A 51 -16.87 -2.54 -15.54
CA SER A 51 -15.76 -3.49 -15.68
C SER A 51 -15.86 -4.68 -14.69
N ARG A 52 -15.20 -5.78 -15.08
CA ARG A 52 -14.93 -6.93 -14.21
C ARG A 52 -13.77 -6.69 -13.25
N GLU A 53 -12.96 -5.68 -13.55
CA GLU A 53 -11.77 -5.30 -12.83
C GLU A 53 -11.85 -3.83 -12.45
N VAL A 54 -11.39 -3.51 -11.25
CA VAL A 54 -11.20 -2.13 -10.79
C VAL A 54 -9.70 -1.89 -10.73
N VAL A 55 -9.23 -0.88 -11.46
CA VAL A 55 -7.83 -0.48 -11.46
C VAL A 55 -7.68 0.76 -10.61
N TYR A 56 -6.67 0.77 -9.74
CA TYR A 56 -6.28 1.95 -8.99
C TYR A 56 -4.95 2.45 -9.54
N TRP A 57 -5.02 3.53 -10.32
CA TRP A 57 -3.85 4.21 -10.85
C TRP A 57 -3.37 5.26 -9.85
N MET A 58 -2.05 5.41 -9.72
CA MET A 58 -1.48 6.37 -8.80
C MET A 58 -0.19 7.01 -9.32
N GLU A 59 0.04 8.25 -8.90
CA GLU A 59 1.32 8.94 -8.97
C GLU A 59 1.93 9.03 -7.59
N VAL A 60 3.18 8.58 -7.48
CA VAL A 60 3.96 8.55 -6.25
C VAL A 60 5.16 9.47 -6.41
N ALA A 61 5.38 10.36 -5.46
CA ALA A 61 6.64 11.09 -5.31
C ALA A 61 7.55 10.27 -4.41
N ASN A 62 8.78 10.01 -4.86
CA ASN A 62 9.83 9.38 -4.08
C ASN A 62 11.13 10.19 -4.21
N ALA A 63 11.50 10.92 -3.16
CA ALA A 63 12.75 11.68 -3.10
C ALA A 63 13.96 10.85 -2.64
N GLY A 64 13.71 9.70 -2.01
CA GLY A 64 14.69 8.83 -1.39
C GLY A 64 15.22 7.73 -2.31
N ALA A 65 15.69 6.63 -1.72
CA ALA A 65 16.07 5.43 -2.45
C ALA A 65 14.84 4.76 -3.08
N PRO A 66 15.00 3.96 -4.15
CA PRO A 66 13.94 3.10 -4.64
C PRO A 66 13.33 2.26 -3.51
N ALA A 67 12.01 2.21 -3.45
CA ALA A 67 11.27 1.58 -2.37
C ALA A 67 10.04 0.85 -2.93
N ALA A 68 9.45 -0.02 -2.12
CA ALA A 68 8.17 -0.64 -2.43
C ALA A 68 7.02 0.12 -1.74
N VAL A 69 5.89 0.23 -2.43
CA VAL A 69 4.60 0.59 -1.82
C VAL A 69 3.67 -0.61 -1.87
N THR A 70 2.86 -0.78 -0.83
CA THR A 70 1.88 -1.87 -0.76
C THR A 70 0.48 -1.33 -1.00
N VAL A 71 -0.22 -1.86 -1.98
CA VAL A 71 -1.63 -1.57 -2.24
C VAL A 71 -2.49 -2.66 -1.61
N VAL A 72 -3.28 -2.29 -0.61
CA VAL A 72 -4.22 -3.16 0.08
C VAL A 72 -5.62 -2.84 -0.41
N TRP A 73 -6.28 -3.84 -0.98
CA TRP A 73 -7.67 -3.79 -1.40
C TRP A 73 -8.58 -4.34 -0.31
N LYS A 74 -9.64 -3.61 -0.01
CA LYS A 74 -10.65 -4.04 0.96
C LYS A 74 -12.04 -4.01 0.37
N VAL A 75 -12.84 -5.01 0.71
CA VAL A 75 -14.27 -5.09 0.38
C VAL A 75 -15.03 -5.29 1.69
N GLY A 76 -15.98 -4.40 1.99
CA GLY A 76 -16.69 -4.42 3.27
C GLY A 76 -15.76 -4.28 4.49
N GLY A 77 -14.67 -3.53 4.35
CA GLY A 77 -13.66 -3.33 5.41
C GLY A 77 -12.67 -4.49 5.60
N ARG A 78 -12.86 -5.63 4.92
CA ARG A 78 -11.96 -6.77 4.98
C ARG A 78 -10.94 -6.72 3.85
N GLU A 79 -9.66 -6.93 4.16
CA GLU A 79 -8.59 -7.11 3.17
C GLU A 79 -8.88 -8.35 2.29
N VAL A 80 -8.91 -8.14 0.97
CA VAL A 80 -9.16 -9.20 -0.02
C VAL A 80 -7.97 -9.44 -0.95
N LEU A 81 -7.09 -8.45 -1.11
CA LEU A 81 -5.90 -8.54 -1.94
C LEU A 81 -4.84 -7.55 -1.45
N ARG A 82 -3.57 -7.96 -1.51
CA ARG A 82 -2.40 -7.14 -1.21
C ARG A 82 -1.40 -7.25 -2.36
N GLN A 83 -0.94 -6.13 -2.89
CA GLN A 83 0.00 -6.07 -4.01
C GLN A 83 1.18 -5.16 -3.66
N SER A 84 2.40 -5.64 -3.83
CA SER A 84 3.62 -4.82 -3.69
C SER A 84 4.01 -4.26 -5.05
N LEU A 85 4.30 -2.97 -5.13
CA LEU A 85 4.70 -2.28 -6.34
C LEU A 85 6.01 -1.53 -6.11
N ASP A 86 6.96 -1.69 -7.03
CA ASP A 86 8.23 -0.97 -6.98
C ASP A 86 8.05 0.49 -7.43
N VAL A 87 8.67 1.40 -6.67
CA VAL A 87 8.68 2.83 -6.92
C VAL A 87 10.12 3.32 -6.92
N GLY A 88 10.61 3.70 -8.11
CA GLY A 88 11.90 4.35 -8.26
C GLY A 88 11.92 5.77 -7.72
N ARG A 89 13.12 6.36 -7.64
CA ARG A 89 13.31 7.76 -7.26
C ARG A 89 12.81 8.67 -8.39
N ALA A 90 11.67 9.34 -8.19
CA ALA A 90 11.10 10.29 -9.13
C ALA A 90 10.12 11.23 -8.43
N PRO A 91 9.96 12.48 -8.90
CA PRO A 91 8.94 13.39 -8.36
C PRO A 91 7.51 12.94 -8.70
N ARG A 92 7.33 12.15 -9.78
CA ARG A 92 6.03 11.63 -10.25
C ARG A 92 6.20 10.26 -10.91
N TRP A 93 6.44 9.21 -10.12
CA TRP A 93 6.42 7.83 -10.59
C TRP A 93 4.97 7.36 -10.80
N ARG A 94 4.66 6.76 -11.95
CA ARG A 94 3.31 6.26 -12.26
C ARG A 94 3.27 4.75 -12.13
N THR A 95 2.29 4.24 -11.39
CA THR A 95 2.06 2.80 -11.24
C THR A 95 0.58 2.52 -11.03
N TRP A 96 0.17 1.25 -11.07
CA TRP A 96 -1.21 0.85 -10.84
C TRP A 96 -1.30 -0.54 -10.23
N ALA A 97 -2.38 -0.76 -9.51
CA ALA A 97 -2.79 -2.06 -8.98
C ALA A 97 -4.19 -2.38 -9.53
N ALA A 98 -4.57 -3.65 -9.51
CA ALA A 98 -5.85 -4.07 -10.04
C ALA A 98 -6.49 -5.19 -9.22
N LEU A 99 -7.81 -5.11 -9.06
CA LEU A 99 -8.63 -6.06 -8.34
C LEU A 99 -9.76 -6.56 -9.23
N ARG A 100 -9.88 -7.88 -9.37
CA ARG A 100 -11.11 -8.48 -9.92
C ARG A 100 -12.25 -8.22 -8.96
N ARG A 101 -13.27 -7.50 -9.43
CA ARG A 101 -14.37 -6.99 -8.61
C ARG A 101 -15.25 -8.11 -8.05
N ASN A 102 -15.42 -9.21 -8.79
CA ASN A 102 -16.23 -10.37 -8.38
C ASN A 102 -17.61 -9.99 -7.78
N GLY A 103 -18.26 -8.97 -8.34
CA GLY A 103 -19.57 -8.47 -7.87
C GLY A 103 -19.53 -7.46 -6.73
N ALA A 104 -18.36 -7.09 -6.21
CA ALA A 104 -18.23 -6.03 -5.21
C ALA A 104 -18.82 -4.69 -5.71
N ARG A 105 -19.70 -4.10 -4.91
CA ARG A 105 -20.32 -2.79 -5.20
C ARG A 105 -19.49 -1.63 -4.67
N ALA A 106 -18.59 -1.89 -3.72
CA ALA A 106 -17.68 -0.90 -3.16
C ALA A 106 -16.34 -1.55 -2.84
N VAL A 107 -15.26 -0.80 -3.03
CA VAL A 107 -13.90 -1.20 -2.67
C VAL A 107 -13.20 -0.01 -2.02
N GLU A 108 -12.35 -0.30 -1.05
CA GLU A 108 -11.40 0.65 -0.47
C GLU A 108 -9.99 0.23 -0.90
N VAL A 109 -9.18 1.21 -1.25
CA VAL A 109 -7.75 1.03 -1.49
C VAL A 109 -6.99 1.77 -0.41
N GLN A 110 -6.04 1.09 0.20
CA GLN A 110 -5.07 1.68 1.12
C GLN A 110 -3.67 1.48 0.55
N VAL A 111 -2.94 2.58 0.34
CA VAL A 111 -1.53 2.53 -0.08
C VAL A 111 -0.67 2.71 1.15
N LEU A 112 0.24 1.76 1.38
CA LEU A 112 1.15 1.71 2.50
C LEU A 112 2.59 1.91 2.03
N ASP A 113 3.44 2.44 2.90
CA ASP A 113 4.88 2.43 2.71
C ASP A 113 5.49 1.05 3.02
N ALA A 114 6.82 0.95 2.91
CA ALA A 114 7.56 -0.28 3.20
C ALA A 114 7.45 -0.74 4.66
N ALA A 115 7.15 0.17 5.60
CA ALA A 115 6.94 -0.14 7.01
C ALA A 115 5.48 -0.50 7.33
N GLY A 116 4.58 -0.42 6.36
CA GLY A 116 3.15 -0.66 6.53
C GLY A 116 2.37 0.56 7.04
N ALA A 117 2.99 1.73 7.11
CA ALA A 117 2.30 2.97 7.46
C ALA A 117 1.46 3.47 6.28
N SER A 118 0.28 4.02 6.58
CA SER A 118 -0.66 4.47 5.54
C SER A 118 -0.18 5.76 4.88
N LEU A 119 0.12 5.69 3.58
CA LEU A 119 0.43 6.85 2.75
C LEU A 119 -0.83 7.50 2.18
N HIS A 120 -1.83 6.69 1.85
CA HIS A 120 -3.05 7.16 1.20
C HIS A 120 -4.20 6.17 1.38
N THR A 121 -5.43 6.65 1.34
CA THR A 121 -6.63 5.82 1.30
C THR A 121 -7.64 6.46 0.38
N ASP A 122 -8.25 5.66 -0.48
CA ASP A 122 -9.32 6.10 -1.37
C ASP A 122 -10.43 5.04 -1.44
N ARG A 123 -11.62 5.47 -1.80
CA ARG A 123 -12.81 4.61 -1.86
C ARG A 123 -13.55 4.80 -3.16
N TRP A 124 -14.00 3.68 -3.69
CA TRP A 124 -14.87 3.63 -4.85
C TRP A 124 -16.14 2.87 -4.50
N ALA A 125 -17.26 3.42 -4.96
CA ALA A 125 -18.55 2.74 -4.96
C ALA A 125 -19.14 2.83 -6.36
N ALA A 126 -19.68 1.72 -6.83
CA ALA A 126 -20.52 1.71 -8.02
C ALA A 126 -21.76 2.59 -7.75
N PRO A 127 -22.20 3.40 -8.73
CA PRO A 127 -23.44 4.17 -8.62
C PRO A 127 -24.69 3.29 -8.48
#